data_AF-A0A182SGC6-F1
#
_entry.id   AF-A0A182SGC6-F1
#
_cell.length_a   1.000
_cell.length_b   1.000
_cell.length_c   1.000
_cell.angle_alpha   90.00
_cell.angle_beta   90.00
_cell.angle_gamma   90.00
#
_symmetry.space_group_name_H-M   'P 1'
#
loop_
_entity.id
_entity.type
_entity.pdbx_description
1 polymer ?
#
loop_
_entity_poly.entity_id
_entity_poly.type
_entity_poly.pdbx_seq_one_letter_code
_entity_poly.pdbx_strand_id
1 'polypeptide(L)'
;MPNMTPVERLPSVRSLTRPPSTPSTALAEEPSTKADRERECSMHEALAAVIFMGQLFSLMPIAGYGPPSDPRTVTMRFLSVRFVYGCVTLLIMLALIVMLGAYTAHQSSFGVQQASSVVYYAIIVFFMVELMLLARNWSQIMGRWYVDELPFRSAPYRPPARTLPFHRKVHLIAFSVMLFAFLEDTLNFVSAYKLNELHIRYCPHRDGFWKNFFHREHPYVLRAIPYHPVLGWTIELTMRIAKFTWHYVDVFIICLSLGLQRRFVQFNERLERLDGQPQPQGVWRGLRLDFVRLTELVAFVDERFSKLILFSCANDMFFITVQLFNSFE
;
A
#
# COMPACT_ATOMS: atom_id res chain seq x y z
N MET A 1 -7.49 68.79 -48.23
CA MET A 1 -8.62 68.51 -47.32
C MET A 1 -8.06 68.26 -45.92
N PRO A 2 -8.78 68.67 -44.87
CA PRO A 2 -8.41 69.65 -43.82
C PRO A 2 -7.42 69.10 -42.76
N ASN A 3 -6.52 69.89 -42.17
CA ASN A 3 -6.71 70.95 -41.15
C ASN A 3 -7.01 70.37 -39.74
N MET A 4 -6.06 70.48 -38.80
CA MET A 4 -6.22 71.02 -37.44
C MET A 4 -5.14 70.56 -36.43
N THR A 5 -4.65 71.59 -35.77
CA THR A 5 -3.71 71.82 -34.66
C THR A 5 -3.83 70.96 -33.39
N PRO A 6 -2.82 71.01 -32.49
CA PRO A 6 -2.59 70.08 -31.39
C PRO A 6 -3.39 70.44 -30.13
N VAL A 7 -3.56 69.47 -29.22
CA VAL A 7 -4.23 69.69 -27.92
C VAL A 7 -3.32 69.34 -26.74
N GLU A 8 -3.48 70.19 -25.73
CA GLU A 8 -2.75 70.48 -24.50
C GLU A 8 -2.66 69.39 -23.41
N ARG A 9 -1.90 69.76 -22.37
CA ARG A 9 -1.35 69.01 -21.24
C ARG A 9 -2.27 68.94 -20.01
N LEU A 10 -2.24 67.76 -19.33
CA LEU A 10 -2.27 67.47 -17.85
C LEU A 10 -3.44 67.98 -16.97
N PRO A 11 -3.63 67.53 -15.69
CA PRO A 11 -2.84 66.62 -14.83
C PRO A 11 -3.62 65.52 -14.06
N SER A 12 -2.92 64.53 -13.50
CA SER A 12 -3.20 64.06 -12.13
C SER A 12 -2.02 63.30 -11.54
N VAL A 13 -1.51 63.89 -10.46
CA VAL A 13 -0.48 63.43 -9.56
C VAL A 13 -0.85 62.10 -8.90
N ARG A 14 0.08 61.13 -8.91
CA ARG A 14 0.32 60.30 -7.72
C ARG A 14 1.80 59.93 -7.66
N SER A 15 2.48 60.67 -6.81
CA SER A 15 3.80 60.35 -6.27
C SER A 15 3.82 58.94 -5.69
N LEU A 16 4.72 58.11 -6.18
CA LEU A 16 5.35 57.05 -5.38
C LEU A 16 6.81 56.98 -5.84
N THR A 17 7.62 57.88 -5.28
CA THR A 17 9.07 57.71 -5.18
C THR A 17 9.35 56.42 -4.41
N ARG A 18 9.51 55.30 -5.14
CA ARG A 18 10.20 54.13 -4.60
C ARG A 18 11.70 54.38 -4.78
N PRO A 19 12.52 54.31 -3.71
CA PRO A 19 13.96 54.39 -3.89
C PRO A 19 14.43 53.20 -4.75
N PRO A 20 15.53 53.34 -5.49
CA PRO A 20 16.10 52.22 -6.25
C PRO A 20 16.44 51.12 -5.25
N SER A 21 15.75 49.98 -5.35
CA SER A 21 16.15 48.78 -4.63
C SER A 21 17.53 48.40 -5.13
N THR A 22 18.52 48.68 -4.30
CA THR A 22 19.86 48.12 -4.41
C THR A 22 19.75 46.62 -4.69
N PRO A 23 20.55 46.06 -5.60
CA PRO A 23 20.63 44.62 -5.80
C PRO A 23 21.33 44.05 -4.56
N SER A 24 20.55 43.81 -3.51
CA SER A 24 21.05 43.15 -2.31
C SER A 24 20.98 41.65 -2.58
N THR A 25 22.14 41.15 -2.93
CA THR A 25 22.64 39.77 -2.97
C THR A 25 22.43 38.99 -1.66
N ALA A 26 21.29 39.15 -0.99
CA ALA A 26 21.03 38.71 0.38
C ALA A 26 20.05 37.53 0.49
N LEU A 27 19.85 36.75 -0.59
CA LEU A 27 19.10 35.49 -0.54
C LEU A 27 19.86 34.29 -1.13
N ALA A 28 21.18 34.40 -1.27
CA ALA A 28 22.05 33.30 -1.72
C ALA A 28 22.74 32.54 -0.59
N GLU A 29 22.38 32.79 0.68
CA GLU A 29 22.69 31.86 1.78
C GLU A 29 21.38 31.26 2.27
N GLU A 30 21.08 30.05 1.82
CA GLU A 30 20.20 29.17 2.59
C GLU A 30 20.85 29.05 3.99
N PRO A 31 20.11 29.27 5.09
CA PRO A 31 20.69 29.23 6.43
C PRO A 31 21.15 27.80 6.75
N SER A 32 22.43 27.55 6.45
CA SER A 32 23.26 26.56 7.08
C SER A 32 23.33 26.87 8.58
N THR A 33 23.28 25.83 9.41
CA THR A 33 23.54 25.83 10.86
C THR A 33 22.50 26.50 11.78
N LYS A 34 21.51 25.70 12.24
CA LYS A 34 20.99 25.60 13.63
C LYS A 34 19.60 24.93 13.80
N ALA A 35 18.98 24.40 12.74
CA ALA A 35 17.69 23.69 12.82
C ALA A 35 17.83 22.15 12.66
N ASP A 36 18.86 21.57 13.26
CA ASP A 36 19.33 20.19 13.00
C ASP A 36 18.61 19.11 13.84
N ARG A 37 17.42 19.38 14.39
CA ARG A 37 16.73 18.45 15.31
C ARG A 37 15.36 17.96 14.91
N GLU A 38 14.77 18.44 13.83
CA GLU A 38 13.46 17.94 13.35
C GLU A 38 13.55 17.56 11.88
N ARG A 39 14.05 16.34 11.63
CA ARG A 39 13.98 15.67 10.33
C ARG A 39 12.59 15.04 10.20
N GLU A 40 11.92 15.22 9.07
CA GLU A 40 10.68 14.48 8.82
C GLU A 40 10.91 12.95 8.93
N CYS A 41 9.90 12.21 9.41
CA CYS A 41 9.90 10.74 9.41
C CYS A 41 10.17 10.20 8.00
N SER A 42 10.97 9.15 7.92
CA SER A 42 11.23 8.45 6.65
C SER A 42 10.02 7.63 6.23
N MET A 43 9.88 7.37 4.93
CA MET A 43 8.93 6.37 4.41
C MET A 43 9.03 5.03 5.13
N HIS A 44 10.25 4.58 5.46
CA HIS A 44 10.46 3.33 6.17
C HIS A 44 9.80 3.31 7.56
N GLU A 45 9.86 4.44 8.27
CA GLU A 45 9.23 4.61 9.58
C GLU A 45 7.70 4.67 9.46
N ALA A 46 7.18 5.32 8.42
CA ALA A 46 5.75 5.33 8.12
C ALA A 46 5.20 3.94 7.78
N LEU A 47 5.99 3.12 7.06
CA LEU A 47 5.65 1.75 6.69
C LEU A 47 5.79 0.75 7.85
N ALA A 48 6.39 1.13 8.99
CA ALA A 48 6.63 0.22 10.11
C ALA A 48 5.35 -0.44 10.65
N ALA A 49 4.25 0.30 10.78
CA ALA A 49 2.97 -0.28 11.19
C ALA A 49 2.35 -1.18 10.13
N VAL A 50 2.54 -0.86 8.84
CA VAL A 50 2.08 -1.70 7.74
C VAL A 50 2.85 -3.04 7.78
N ILE A 51 4.18 -2.99 7.91
CA ILE A 51 5.01 -4.20 8.05
C ILE A 51 4.60 -5.01 9.29
N PHE A 52 4.34 -4.34 10.43
CA PHE A 52 3.86 -5.01 11.63
C PHE A 52 2.53 -5.74 11.39
N MET A 53 1.58 -5.11 10.71
CA MET A 53 0.32 -5.74 10.33
C MET A 53 0.55 -6.93 9.40
N GLY A 54 1.44 -6.81 8.43
CA GLY A 54 1.83 -7.93 7.55
C GLY A 54 2.35 -9.13 8.35
N GLN A 55 3.16 -8.89 9.38
CA GLN A 55 3.70 -9.96 10.22
C GLN A 55 2.66 -10.72 11.03
N LEU A 56 1.57 -10.06 11.43
CA LEU A 56 0.44 -10.72 12.08
C LEU A 56 -0.19 -11.78 11.16
N PHE A 57 -0.18 -11.52 9.85
CA PHE A 57 -0.74 -12.38 8.82
C PHE A 57 0.29 -13.25 8.12
N SER A 58 1.46 -13.49 8.73
CA SER A 58 2.51 -14.35 8.16
C SER A 58 3.25 -13.76 6.95
N LEU A 59 3.04 -12.48 6.67
CA LEU A 59 3.62 -11.76 5.53
C LEU A 59 4.84 -10.95 5.97
N MET A 60 5.77 -10.72 5.04
CA MET A 60 6.97 -9.91 5.24
C MET A 60 7.75 -10.21 6.55
N PRO A 61 8.40 -11.39 6.67
CA PRO A 61 9.13 -11.83 7.86
C PRO A 61 10.46 -11.07 8.05
N ILE A 62 10.37 -9.78 8.35
CA ILE A 62 11.47 -8.83 8.43
C ILE A 62 11.76 -8.48 9.89
N ALA A 63 13.03 -8.40 10.29
CA ALA A 63 13.42 -7.95 11.62
C ALA A 63 14.12 -6.58 11.57
N GLY A 64 13.87 -5.76 12.59
CA GLY A 64 14.59 -4.49 12.79
C GLY A 64 13.95 -3.25 12.15
N TYR A 65 12.65 -3.24 11.88
CA TYR A 65 11.95 -2.11 11.23
C TYR A 65 11.42 -1.03 12.19
N GLY A 66 11.67 -1.14 13.51
CA GLY A 66 11.19 -0.17 14.50
C GLY A 66 11.97 1.16 14.47
N PRO A 67 11.43 2.28 14.98
CA PRO A 67 12.21 3.50 15.21
C PRO A 67 13.24 3.27 16.32
N PRO A 68 14.52 3.71 16.21
CA PRO A 68 15.15 4.51 15.17
C PRO A 68 16.07 3.66 14.27
N SER A 69 15.58 2.54 13.74
CA SER A 69 16.40 1.64 12.92
C SER A 69 16.67 2.23 11.54
N ASP A 70 17.94 2.20 11.12
CA ASP A 70 18.33 2.50 9.75
C ASP A 70 17.71 1.44 8.81
N PRO A 71 16.96 1.82 7.75
CA PRO A 71 16.40 0.88 6.77
C PRO A 71 17.42 -0.09 6.16
N ARG A 72 18.71 0.25 6.20
CA ARG A 72 19.82 -0.60 5.70
C ARG A 72 20.20 -1.74 6.64
N THR A 73 19.85 -1.64 7.92
CA THR A 73 20.15 -2.65 8.95
C THR A 73 19.08 -3.73 9.08
N VAL A 74 17.99 -3.55 8.34
CA VAL A 74 16.85 -4.46 8.30
C VAL A 74 17.28 -5.77 7.64
N THR A 75 17.09 -6.88 8.35
CA THR A 75 17.50 -8.21 7.86
C THR A 75 16.38 -9.22 7.97
N MET A 76 16.31 -10.08 6.97
CA MET A 76 15.46 -11.27 6.98
C MET A 76 16.26 -12.42 7.59
N ARG A 77 15.84 -12.92 8.75
CA ARG A 77 16.46 -14.08 9.40
C ARG A 77 15.73 -15.36 8.97
N PHE A 78 16.40 -16.19 8.18
CA PHE A 78 15.86 -17.44 7.62
C PHE A 78 15.45 -18.51 8.66
N LEU A 79 15.87 -18.38 9.92
CA LEU A 79 15.46 -19.25 11.03
C LEU A 79 14.53 -18.56 12.06
N SER A 80 13.94 -17.42 11.69
CA SER A 80 12.98 -16.73 12.56
C SER A 80 11.64 -17.48 12.61
N VAL A 81 11.01 -17.49 13.78
CA VAL A 81 9.62 -17.98 13.97
C VAL A 81 8.67 -17.36 12.93
N ARG A 82 8.90 -16.10 12.56
CA ARG A 82 8.12 -15.38 11.54
C ARG A 82 8.29 -15.95 10.13
N PHE A 83 9.50 -16.39 9.79
CA PHE A 83 9.79 -17.00 8.49
C PHE A 83 9.20 -18.42 8.43
N VAL A 84 9.38 -19.20 9.48
CA VAL A 84 8.79 -20.54 9.59
C VAL A 84 7.26 -20.46 9.51
N TYR A 85 6.65 -19.51 10.21
CA TYR A 85 5.21 -19.25 10.13
C TYR A 85 4.78 -18.95 8.68
N GLY A 86 5.50 -18.05 8.00
CA GLY A 86 5.32 -17.74 6.57
C GLY A 86 5.36 -18.97 5.66
N CYS A 87 6.39 -19.80 5.83
CA CYS A 87 6.58 -20.99 5.02
C CYS A 87 5.50 -22.03 5.29
N VAL A 88 5.12 -22.24 6.55
CA VAL A 88 4.05 -23.18 6.91
C VAL A 88 2.72 -22.73 6.32
N THR A 89 2.36 -21.44 6.45
CA THR A 89 1.12 -20.91 5.85
C THR A 89 1.11 -21.04 4.33
N LEU A 90 2.25 -20.79 3.67
CA LEU A 90 2.40 -20.95 2.23
C LEU A 90 2.24 -22.42 1.80
N LEU A 91 2.84 -23.36 2.53
CA LEU A 91 2.73 -24.80 2.25
C LEU A 91 1.29 -25.29 2.43
N ILE A 92 0.58 -24.83 3.47
CA ILE A 92 -0.83 -25.17 3.68
C ILE A 92 -1.68 -24.61 2.52
N MET A 93 -1.46 -23.36 2.11
CA MET A 93 -2.15 -22.77 0.96
C MET A 93 -1.87 -23.51 -0.35
N LEU A 94 -0.64 -23.95 -0.56
CA LEU A 94 -0.27 -24.77 -1.72
C LEU A 94 -0.96 -26.14 -1.70
N ALA A 95 -1.05 -26.77 -0.53
CA ALA A 95 -1.78 -28.03 -0.38
C ALA A 95 -3.28 -27.84 -0.69
N LEU A 96 -3.87 -26.74 -0.21
CA LEU A 96 -5.29 -26.43 -0.43
C LEU A 96 -5.61 -26.18 -1.91
N ILE A 97 -4.78 -25.42 -2.64
CA ILE A 97 -5.00 -25.20 -4.08
C ILE A 97 -4.85 -26.50 -4.88
N VAL A 98 -3.91 -27.38 -4.51
CA VAL A 98 -3.76 -28.70 -5.16
C VAL A 98 -4.98 -29.58 -4.89
N MET A 99 -5.47 -29.61 -3.65
CA MET A 99 -6.69 -30.36 -3.31
C MET A 99 -7.93 -29.81 -4.02
N LEU A 100 -8.06 -28.48 -4.11
CA LEU A 100 -9.14 -27.85 -4.87
C LEU A 100 -9.04 -28.20 -6.35
N GLY A 101 -7.85 -28.11 -6.95
CA GLY A 101 -7.62 -28.46 -8.35
C GLY A 101 -7.98 -29.92 -8.66
N ALA A 102 -7.55 -30.85 -7.81
CA ALA A 102 -7.90 -32.27 -7.94
C ALA A 102 -9.42 -32.50 -7.79
N TYR A 103 -10.07 -31.77 -6.88
CA TYR A 103 -11.53 -31.84 -6.70
C TYR A 103 -12.27 -31.31 -7.94
N THR A 104 -11.87 -30.16 -8.48
CA THR A 104 -12.47 -29.58 -9.70
C THR A 104 -12.26 -30.46 -10.91
N ALA A 105 -11.11 -31.15 -11.03
CA ALA A 105 -10.82 -32.06 -12.13
C ALA A 105 -11.68 -33.34 -12.11
N HIS A 106 -12.21 -33.70 -10.94
CA HIS A 106 -13.08 -34.86 -10.78
C HIS A 106 -14.56 -34.53 -11.00
N GLN A 107 -14.94 -33.26 -11.09
CA GLN A 107 -16.31 -32.86 -11.38
C GLN A 107 -16.59 -32.80 -12.88
N SER A 108 -17.79 -33.20 -13.28
CA SER A 108 -18.24 -33.21 -14.68
C SER A 108 -18.62 -31.83 -15.22
N SER A 109 -18.78 -30.82 -14.34
CA SER A 109 -19.15 -29.46 -14.70
C SER A 109 -18.27 -28.46 -13.97
N PHE A 110 -17.72 -27.50 -14.71
CA PHE A 110 -16.89 -26.42 -14.18
C PHE A 110 -17.72 -25.14 -14.08
N GLY A 111 -18.19 -24.85 -12.87
CA GLY A 111 -18.98 -23.64 -12.58
C GLY A 111 -18.12 -22.41 -12.29
N VAL A 112 -18.71 -21.22 -12.46
CA VAL A 112 -18.05 -19.91 -12.22
C VAL A 112 -17.49 -19.81 -10.79
N GLN A 113 -18.21 -20.34 -9.79
CA GLN A 113 -17.78 -20.33 -8.38
C GLN A 113 -16.51 -21.18 -8.12
N GLN A 114 -16.33 -22.27 -8.86
CA GLN A 114 -15.13 -23.11 -8.75
C GLN A 114 -13.94 -22.42 -9.42
N ALA A 115 -14.17 -21.81 -10.59
CA ALA A 115 -13.18 -21.02 -11.29
C ALA A 115 -12.68 -19.84 -10.43
N SER A 116 -13.60 -19.08 -9.83
CA SER A 116 -13.25 -17.95 -8.98
C SER A 116 -12.47 -18.37 -7.74
N SER A 117 -12.83 -19.51 -7.12
CA SER A 117 -12.08 -20.07 -6.00
C SER A 117 -10.65 -20.44 -6.39
N VAL A 118 -10.44 -21.09 -7.54
CA VAL A 118 -9.09 -21.46 -8.02
C VAL A 118 -8.24 -20.23 -8.29
N VAL A 119 -8.80 -19.23 -8.99
CA VAL A 119 -8.13 -17.94 -9.26
C VAL A 119 -7.75 -17.25 -7.95
N TYR A 120 -8.66 -17.25 -6.97
CA TYR A 120 -8.43 -16.67 -5.65
C TYR A 120 -7.26 -17.35 -4.91
N TYR A 121 -7.21 -18.68 -4.85
CA TYR A 121 -6.07 -19.34 -4.19
C TYR A 121 -4.75 -19.09 -4.94
N ALA A 122 -4.79 -19.10 -6.27
CA ALA A 122 -3.60 -18.86 -7.09
C ALA A 122 -3.02 -17.47 -6.84
N ILE A 123 -3.87 -16.43 -6.79
CA ILE A 123 -3.41 -15.07 -6.57
C ILE A 123 -2.86 -14.86 -5.15
N ILE A 124 -3.48 -15.46 -4.13
CA ILE A 124 -2.98 -15.33 -2.75
C ILE A 124 -1.62 -16.01 -2.60
N VAL A 125 -1.44 -17.21 -3.18
CA VAL A 125 -0.14 -17.89 -3.18
C VAL A 125 0.90 -17.00 -3.88
N PHE A 126 0.55 -16.41 -5.02
CA PHE A 126 1.41 -15.46 -5.72
C PHE A 126 1.80 -14.26 -4.84
N PHE A 127 0.83 -13.62 -4.16
CA PHE A 127 1.09 -12.50 -3.25
C PHE A 127 1.99 -12.89 -2.08
N MET A 128 1.76 -14.05 -1.46
CA MET A 128 2.62 -14.55 -0.38
C MET A 128 4.06 -14.74 -0.84
N VAL A 129 4.26 -15.33 -2.03
CA VAL A 129 5.60 -15.53 -2.62
C VAL A 129 6.27 -14.19 -2.95
N GLU A 130 5.58 -13.29 -3.63
CA GLU A 130 6.15 -11.97 -3.98
C GLU A 130 6.49 -11.15 -2.73
N LEU A 131 5.64 -11.15 -1.70
CA LEU A 131 5.92 -10.45 -0.43
C LEU A 131 7.10 -11.08 0.33
N MET A 132 7.31 -12.40 0.25
CA MET A 132 8.50 -13.05 0.79
C MET A 132 9.77 -12.66 0.01
N LEU A 133 9.73 -12.65 -1.32
CA LEU A 133 10.84 -12.24 -2.17
C LEU A 133 11.20 -10.76 -1.95
N LEU A 134 10.18 -9.93 -1.80
CA LEU A 134 10.31 -8.53 -1.46
C LEU A 134 10.94 -8.33 -0.09
N ALA A 135 10.52 -9.12 0.92
CA ALA A 135 11.10 -9.08 2.25
C ALA A 135 12.60 -9.40 2.27
N ARG A 136 13.05 -10.29 1.39
CA ARG A 136 14.48 -10.61 1.21
C ARG A 136 15.28 -9.43 0.67
N ASN A 137 14.71 -8.68 -0.28
CA ASN A 137 15.38 -7.55 -0.93
C ASN A 137 15.06 -6.19 -0.28
N TRP A 138 14.27 -6.19 0.79
CA TRP A 138 13.69 -4.99 1.40
C TRP A 138 14.75 -3.96 1.83
N SER A 139 15.86 -4.42 2.41
CA SER A 139 16.94 -3.53 2.86
C SER A 139 17.62 -2.78 1.71
N GLN A 140 17.72 -3.39 0.53
CA GLN A 140 18.25 -2.73 -0.66
C GLN A 140 17.25 -1.70 -1.20
N ILE A 141 15.97 -2.06 -1.26
CA ILE A 141 14.90 -1.20 -1.78
C ILE A 141 14.73 0.04 -0.89
N MET A 142 14.50 -0.17 0.41
CA MET A 142 14.34 0.94 1.36
C MET A 142 15.65 1.67 1.64
N GLY A 143 16.80 1.00 1.49
CA GLY A 143 18.11 1.64 1.58
C GLY A 143 18.36 2.65 0.46
N ARG A 144 17.97 2.34 -0.79
CA ARG A 144 18.02 3.29 -1.91
C ARG A 144 16.98 4.39 -1.75
N TRP A 145 15.75 4.02 -1.40
CA TRP A 145 14.68 5.00 -1.13
C TRP A 145 15.11 6.03 -0.09
N TYR A 146 15.71 5.60 1.01
CA TYR A 146 16.16 6.48 2.09
C TYR A 146 17.18 7.53 1.63
N VAL A 147 18.06 7.17 0.68
CA VAL A 147 19.03 8.11 0.09
C VAL A 147 18.35 9.13 -0.79
N ASP A 148 17.46 8.67 -1.66
CA ASP A 148 16.75 9.54 -2.60
C ASP A 148 15.73 10.45 -1.89
N GLU A 149 15.26 10.03 -0.72
CA GLU A 149 14.37 10.79 0.17
C GLU A 149 15.11 11.85 1.00
N LEU A 150 16.41 11.68 1.26
CA LEU A 150 17.20 12.53 2.16
C LEU A 150 17.10 14.04 1.86
N PRO A 151 17.18 14.51 0.61
CA PRO A 151 17.08 15.94 0.27
C PRO A 151 15.71 16.55 0.63
N PHE A 152 14.65 15.75 0.59
CA PHE A 152 13.28 16.18 0.86
C PHE A 152 12.95 16.22 2.35
N ARG A 153 13.83 15.68 3.22
CA ARG A 153 13.63 15.64 4.68
C ARG A 153 14.17 16.88 5.40
N SER A 154 14.97 17.70 4.73
CA SER A 154 15.54 18.94 5.27
C SER A 154 14.93 20.18 4.61
N ALA A 155 15.22 21.36 5.17
CA ALA A 155 15.00 22.60 4.43
C ALA A 155 15.70 22.49 3.05
N PRO A 156 15.07 22.95 1.95
CA PRO A 156 13.91 23.84 1.82
C PRO A 156 12.52 23.16 1.60
N TYR A 157 12.44 21.83 1.64
CA TYR A 157 11.23 21.05 1.31
C TYR A 157 10.26 20.81 2.49
N ARG A 158 10.39 21.60 3.57
CA ARG A 158 9.54 21.43 4.76
C ARG A 158 8.06 21.65 4.42
N PRO A 159 7.15 20.76 4.88
CA PRO A 159 5.73 20.97 4.73
C PRO A 159 5.26 22.17 5.58
N PRO A 160 4.14 22.80 5.23
CA PRO A 160 3.51 23.80 6.08
C PRO A 160 3.14 23.20 7.44
N ALA A 161 3.36 23.97 8.53
CA ALA A 161 3.13 23.55 9.92
C ALA A 161 1.68 23.11 10.26
N ARG A 162 0.73 23.31 9.34
CA ARG A 162 -0.70 22.98 9.51
C ARG A 162 -1.14 21.66 8.89
N THR A 163 -0.23 20.88 8.29
CA THR A 163 -0.58 19.59 7.67
C THR A 163 -0.43 18.43 8.67
N LEU A 164 -1.34 17.45 8.61
CA LEU A 164 -1.21 16.22 9.40
C LEU A 164 0.15 15.55 9.11
N PRO A 165 0.88 15.07 10.14
CA PRO A 165 2.14 14.39 9.92
C PRO A 165 1.91 13.14 9.07
N PHE A 166 2.74 12.98 8.04
CA PHE A 166 2.59 11.92 7.02
C PHE A 166 2.33 10.54 7.61
N HIS A 167 3.12 10.18 8.62
CA HIS A 167 3.01 8.91 9.33
C HIS A 167 1.59 8.70 9.88
N ARG A 168 0.94 9.72 10.47
CA ARG A 168 -0.44 9.58 10.95
C ARG A 168 -1.44 9.37 9.81
N LYS A 169 -1.24 10.01 8.65
CA LYS A 169 -2.11 9.81 7.48
C LYS A 169 -1.99 8.38 6.95
N VAL A 170 -0.77 7.87 6.82
CA VAL A 170 -0.52 6.48 6.41
C VAL A 170 -1.13 5.49 7.39
N HIS A 171 -0.94 5.70 8.69
CA HIS A 171 -1.48 4.82 9.73
C HIS A 171 -3.00 4.85 9.79
N LEU A 172 -3.60 6.04 9.65
CA LEU A 172 -5.06 6.17 9.61
C LEU A 172 -5.65 5.39 8.43
N ILE A 173 -5.08 5.55 7.23
CA ILE A 173 -5.56 4.87 6.03
C ILE A 173 -5.38 3.35 6.17
N ALA A 174 -4.18 2.91 6.55
CA ALA A 174 -3.90 1.48 6.72
C ALA A 174 -4.82 0.84 7.77
N PHE A 175 -5.00 1.48 8.92
CA PHE A 175 -5.88 0.98 9.97
C PHE A 175 -7.35 0.97 9.54
N SER A 176 -7.80 2.02 8.86
CA SER A 176 -9.21 2.12 8.41
C SER A 176 -9.56 1.02 7.43
N VAL A 177 -8.75 0.80 6.40
CA VAL A 177 -9.01 -0.24 5.40
C VAL A 177 -8.97 -1.63 6.02
N MET A 178 -7.99 -1.91 6.89
CA MET A 178 -7.90 -3.19 7.59
C MET A 178 -9.08 -3.43 8.55
N LEU A 179 -9.59 -2.38 9.20
CA LEU A 179 -10.79 -2.44 10.02
C LEU A 179 -12.03 -2.79 9.19
N PHE A 180 -12.20 -2.16 8.03
CA PHE A 180 -13.30 -2.50 7.11
C PHE A 180 -13.22 -3.95 6.62
N ALA A 181 -12.03 -4.41 6.23
CA ALA A 181 -11.80 -5.80 5.86
C ALA A 181 -12.16 -6.79 6.99
N PHE A 182 -11.80 -6.45 8.24
CA PHE A 182 -12.17 -7.26 9.41
C PHE A 182 -13.68 -7.30 9.65
N LEU A 183 -14.35 -6.15 9.50
CA LEU A 183 -15.80 -6.07 9.64
C LEU A 183 -16.51 -6.87 8.54
N GLU A 184 -16.04 -6.78 7.30
CA GLU A 184 -16.57 -7.56 6.18
C GLU A 184 -16.44 -9.06 6.42
N ASP A 185 -15.25 -9.55 6.81
CA ASP A 185 -15.04 -10.97 7.10
C ASP A 185 -15.94 -11.44 8.27
N THR A 186 -16.07 -10.62 9.32
CA THR A 186 -16.92 -10.94 10.46
C THR A 186 -18.39 -11.03 10.07
N LEU A 187 -18.88 -10.08 9.25
CA LEU A 187 -20.25 -10.09 8.75
C LEU A 187 -20.51 -11.28 7.84
N ASN A 188 -19.56 -11.62 6.96
CA ASN A 188 -19.65 -12.78 6.09
C ASN A 188 -19.71 -14.08 6.91
N PHE A 189 -18.84 -14.22 7.92
CA PHE A 189 -18.87 -15.36 8.83
C PHE A 189 -20.19 -15.47 9.60
N VAL A 190 -20.73 -14.37 10.12
CA VAL A 190 -22.04 -14.35 10.80
C VAL A 190 -23.17 -14.74 9.85
N SER A 191 -23.13 -14.29 8.60
CA SER A 191 -24.10 -14.66 7.57
C SER A 191 -24.07 -16.17 7.29
N ALA A 192 -22.89 -16.74 7.05
CA ALA A 192 -22.70 -18.17 6.83
C ALA A 192 -23.14 -19.00 8.04
N TYR A 193 -22.82 -18.55 9.25
CA TYR A 193 -23.24 -19.17 10.50
C TYR A 193 -24.77 -19.25 10.61
N LYS A 194 -25.48 -18.13 10.40
CA LYS A 194 -26.95 -18.08 10.45
C LYS A 194 -27.60 -18.97 9.39
N LEU A 195 -27.03 -18.99 8.19
CA LEU A 195 -27.52 -19.84 7.10
C LEU A 195 -27.37 -21.32 7.45
N ASN A 196 -26.27 -21.72 8.09
CA ASN A 196 -26.06 -23.09 8.55
C ASN A 196 -27.03 -23.46 9.69
N GLU A 197 -27.29 -22.55 10.62
CA GLU A 197 -28.28 -22.76 11.69
C GLU A 197 -29.67 -23.02 11.13
N LEU A 198 -30.13 -22.20 10.17
CA LEU A 198 -31.40 -22.41 9.49
C LEU A 198 -31.43 -23.76 8.78
N HIS A 199 -30.35 -24.13 8.08
CA HIS A 199 -30.30 -25.39 7.35
C HIS A 199 -30.42 -26.63 8.25
N ILE A 200 -29.84 -26.60 9.44
CA ILE A 200 -29.94 -27.69 10.42
C ILE A 200 -31.35 -27.78 11.01
N ARG A 201 -32.04 -26.64 11.20
CA ARG A 201 -33.44 -26.65 11.66
C ARG A 201 -34.40 -27.29 10.65
N TYR A 202 -34.15 -27.14 9.35
CA TYR A 202 -35.05 -27.63 8.30
C TYR A 202 -34.64 -29.00 7.70
N CYS A 203 -33.41 -29.47 7.89
CA CYS A 203 -32.94 -30.79 7.39
C CYS A 203 -32.63 -31.77 8.55
N PRO A 204 -33.50 -32.76 8.84
CA PRO A 204 -33.42 -33.61 10.04
C PRO A 204 -32.38 -34.74 9.98
N HIS A 205 -31.46 -34.77 9.00
CA HIS A 205 -30.63 -35.96 8.70
C HIS A 205 -29.11 -35.71 8.65
N ARG A 206 -28.57 -34.79 9.45
CA ARG A 206 -27.12 -34.54 9.47
C ARG A 206 -26.50 -34.50 10.86
N ASP A 207 -25.30 -35.09 10.94
CA ASP A 207 -24.37 -35.01 12.06
C ASP A 207 -23.99 -33.55 12.41
N GLY A 208 -23.38 -33.37 13.59
CA GLY A 208 -23.15 -32.12 14.30
C GLY A 208 -22.74 -30.86 13.51
N PHE A 209 -23.11 -29.70 14.07
CA PHE A 209 -23.05 -28.35 13.48
C PHE A 209 -21.77 -28.05 12.69
N TRP A 210 -20.60 -28.27 13.31
CA TRP A 210 -19.30 -27.97 12.72
C TRP A 210 -18.98 -28.85 11.51
N LYS A 211 -19.28 -30.16 11.57
CA LYS A 211 -19.05 -31.08 10.45
C LYS A 211 -19.86 -30.66 9.22
N ASN A 212 -21.10 -30.20 9.43
CA ASN A 212 -21.94 -29.70 8.36
C ASN A 212 -21.46 -28.35 7.80
N PHE A 213 -21.00 -27.45 8.68
CA PHE A 213 -20.41 -26.16 8.30
C PHE A 213 -19.18 -26.38 7.39
N PHE A 214 -18.23 -27.20 7.84
CA PHE A 214 -17.02 -27.52 7.07
C PHE A 214 -17.31 -28.28 5.76
N HIS A 215 -18.35 -29.11 5.72
CA HIS A 215 -18.73 -29.81 4.50
C HIS A 215 -19.30 -28.87 3.44
N ARG A 216 -19.92 -27.76 3.84
CA ARG A 216 -20.45 -26.77 2.90
C ARG A 216 -19.37 -25.83 2.41
N GLU A 217 -18.50 -25.36 3.30
CA GLU A 217 -17.47 -24.37 2.91
C GLU A 217 -16.25 -25.03 2.24
N HIS A 218 -15.87 -26.23 2.66
CA HIS A 218 -14.64 -26.90 2.20
C HIS A 218 -14.86 -28.37 1.82
N PRO A 219 -15.73 -28.67 0.83
CA PRO A 219 -16.05 -30.04 0.44
C PRO A 219 -14.83 -30.83 -0.08
N TYR A 220 -13.83 -30.12 -0.64
CA TYR A 220 -12.60 -30.72 -1.16
C TYR A 220 -11.67 -31.24 -0.05
N VAL A 221 -11.66 -30.62 1.13
CA VAL A 221 -10.80 -31.06 2.23
C VAL A 221 -11.33 -32.32 2.90
N LEU A 222 -12.65 -32.38 3.16
CA LEU A 222 -13.27 -33.52 3.84
C LEU A 222 -13.26 -34.81 3.01
N ARG A 223 -13.10 -34.69 1.69
CA ARG A 223 -12.93 -35.84 0.79
C ARG A 223 -11.52 -36.44 0.86
N ALA A 224 -10.52 -35.63 1.22
CA ALA A 224 -9.13 -36.07 1.34
C ALA A 224 -8.75 -36.47 2.77
N ILE A 225 -9.29 -35.79 3.79
CA ILE A 225 -8.92 -36.00 5.20
C ILE A 225 -10.19 -36.07 6.06
N PRO A 226 -10.33 -37.07 6.96
CA PRO A 226 -11.45 -37.13 7.88
C PRO A 226 -11.49 -35.90 8.80
N TYR A 227 -12.70 -35.43 9.12
CA TYR A 227 -12.86 -34.24 9.94
C TYR A 227 -12.25 -34.41 11.34
N HIS A 228 -11.34 -33.51 11.69
CA HIS A 228 -10.83 -33.34 13.05
C HIS A 228 -11.01 -31.87 13.46
N PRO A 229 -11.44 -31.55 14.69
CA PRO A 229 -11.68 -30.16 15.13
C PRO A 229 -10.45 -29.25 14.93
N VAL A 230 -9.25 -29.77 15.22
CA VAL A 230 -7.98 -29.06 15.01
C VAL A 230 -7.75 -28.74 13.54
N LEU A 231 -8.03 -29.68 12.63
CA LEU A 231 -7.89 -29.48 11.19
C LEU A 231 -8.85 -28.38 10.71
N GLY A 232 -10.10 -28.43 11.15
CA GLY A 232 -11.08 -27.39 10.85
C GLY A 232 -10.60 -26.01 11.27
N TRP A 233 -10.13 -25.87 12.52
CA TRP A 233 -9.60 -24.60 13.02
C TRP A 233 -8.38 -24.10 12.22
N THR A 234 -7.47 -24.99 11.83
CA THR A 234 -6.31 -24.59 11.00
C THR A 234 -6.70 -24.09 9.61
N ILE A 235 -7.72 -24.68 8.99
CA ILE A 235 -8.21 -24.27 7.67
C ILE A 235 -8.90 -22.91 7.77
N GLU A 236 -9.80 -22.74 8.73
CA GLU A 236 -10.47 -21.46 9.01
C GLU A 236 -9.47 -20.33 9.23
N LEU A 237 -8.43 -20.57 10.03
CA LEU A 237 -7.38 -19.61 10.27
C LEU A 237 -6.63 -19.28 8.98
N THR A 238 -6.26 -20.29 8.19
CA THR A 238 -5.54 -20.12 6.92
C THR A 238 -6.37 -19.35 5.89
N MET A 239 -7.68 -19.62 5.78
CA MET A 239 -8.60 -18.89 4.91
C MET A 239 -8.72 -17.42 5.30
N ARG A 240 -8.76 -17.16 6.60
CA ARG A 240 -8.82 -15.80 7.12
C ARG A 240 -7.54 -15.03 6.83
N ILE A 241 -6.39 -15.68 7.02
CA ILE A 241 -5.09 -15.14 6.62
C ILE A 241 -5.08 -14.84 5.12
N ALA A 242 -5.65 -15.70 4.28
CA ALA A 242 -5.74 -15.47 2.83
C ALA A 242 -6.57 -14.22 2.49
N LYS A 243 -7.74 -14.03 3.12
CA LYS A 243 -8.56 -12.82 2.93
C LYS A 243 -7.82 -11.56 3.38
N PHE A 244 -7.19 -11.60 4.55
CA PHE A 244 -6.37 -10.48 5.02
C PHE A 244 -5.16 -10.22 4.13
N THR A 245 -4.57 -11.25 3.52
CA THR A 245 -3.45 -11.09 2.58
C THR A 245 -3.85 -10.26 1.36
N TRP A 246 -5.05 -10.46 0.83
CA TRP A 246 -5.57 -9.65 -0.28
C TRP A 246 -5.62 -8.17 0.12
N HIS A 247 -6.42 -7.83 1.14
CA HIS A 247 -6.59 -6.44 1.57
C HIS A 247 -5.27 -5.80 2.01
N TYR A 248 -4.35 -6.59 2.58
CA TYR A 248 -3.03 -6.12 2.96
C TYR A 248 -2.21 -5.66 1.75
N VAL A 249 -2.22 -6.41 0.63
CA VAL A 249 -1.47 -6.04 -0.58
C VAL A 249 -1.97 -4.70 -1.13
N ASP A 250 -3.28 -4.49 -1.16
CA ASP A 250 -3.87 -3.24 -1.66
C ASP A 250 -3.50 -2.05 -0.76
N VAL A 251 -3.64 -2.22 0.56
CA VAL A 251 -3.21 -1.22 1.55
C VAL A 251 -1.71 -0.92 1.41
N PHE A 252 -0.90 -1.95 1.21
CA PHE A 252 0.53 -1.81 1.04
C PHE A 252 0.87 -0.97 -0.21
N ILE A 253 0.20 -1.24 -1.35
CA ILE A 253 0.35 -0.46 -2.59
C ILE A 253 -0.12 0.99 -2.40
N ILE A 254 -1.24 1.21 -1.70
CA ILE A 254 -1.74 2.56 -1.36
C ILE A 254 -0.70 3.32 -0.53
N CYS A 255 -0.12 2.69 0.49
CA CYS A 255 0.89 3.32 1.34
C CYS A 255 2.16 3.69 0.56
N LEU A 256 2.59 2.81 -0.35
CA LEU A 256 3.73 3.06 -1.25
C LEU A 256 3.46 4.27 -2.15
N SER A 257 2.26 4.31 -2.74
CA SER A 257 1.81 5.38 -3.63
C SER A 257 1.71 6.73 -2.91
N LEU A 258 1.15 6.74 -1.69
CA LEU A 258 1.09 7.92 -0.83
C LEU A 258 2.49 8.47 -0.49
N GLY A 259 3.47 7.57 -0.34
CA GLY A 259 4.85 7.93 -0.12
C GLY A 259 5.47 8.70 -1.26
N LEU A 260 5.38 8.15 -2.47
CA LEU A 260 5.82 8.82 -3.69
C LEU A 260 5.08 10.15 -3.87
N GLN A 261 3.75 10.12 -3.76
CA GLN A 261 2.91 11.30 -3.92
C GLN A 261 3.32 12.43 -2.98
N ARG A 262 3.61 12.14 -1.70
CA ARG A 262 4.02 13.18 -0.75
C ARG A 262 5.30 13.89 -1.19
N ARG A 263 6.27 13.16 -1.75
CA ARG A 263 7.53 13.76 -2.21
C ARG A 263 7.32 14.65 -3.44
N PHE A 264 6.43 14.26 -4.35
CA PHE A 264 6.02 15.14 -5.47
C PHE A 264 5.24 16.37 -4.98
N VAL A 265 4.37 16.23 -3.99
CA VAL A 265 3.66 17.39 -3.40
C VAL A 265 4.65 18.36 -2.77
N GLN A 266 5.63 17.89 -2.00
CA GLN A 266 6.69 18.74 -1.44
C GLN A 266 7.50 19.45 -2.53
N PHE A 267 7.79 18.74 -3.62
CA PHE A 267 8.46 19.33 -4.78
C PHE A 267 7.62 20.45 -5.41
N ASN A 268 6.34 20.20 -5.64
CA ASN A 268 5.43 21.15 -6.24
C ASN A 268 5.21 22.39 -5.35
N GLU A 269 5.04 22.20 -4.03
CA GLU A 269 4.92 23.30 -3.06
C GLU A 269 6.17 24.20 -3.03
N ARG A 270 7.37 23.64 -3.27
CA ARG A 270 8.59 24.45 -3.42
C ARG A 270 8.57 25.23 -4.74
N LEU A 271 8.11 24.62 -5.82
CA LEU A 271 8.03 25.26 -7.13
C LEU A 271 7.06 26.43 -7.11
N GLU A 272 5.88 26.27 -6.50
CA GLU A 272 4.88 27.33 -6.31
C GLU A 272 5.42 28.49 -5.46
N ARG A 273 6.22 28.21 -4.43
CA ARG A 273 6.86 29.26 -3.61
C ARG A 273 7.89 30.09 -4.37
N LEU A 274 8.51 29.50 -5.40
CA LEU A 274 9.52 30.15 -6.24
C LEU A 274 8.90 30.82 -7.47
N ASP A 275 7.61 30.58 -7.73
CA ASP A 275 6.91 31.17 -8.86
C ASP A 275 6.89 32.70 -8.76
N GLY A 276 7.15 33.36 -9.89
CA GLY A 276 7.24 34.81 -9.98
C GLY A 276 8.49 35.45 -9.32
N GLN A 277 9.41 34.68 -8.72
CA GLN A 277 10.64 35.23 -8.13
C GLN A 277 11.87 35.00 -9.02
N PRO A 278 12.74 36.01 -9.23
CA PRO A 278 13.98 35.82 -9.96
C PRO A 278 14.95 34.95 -9.14
N GLN A 279 15.11 33.69 -9.56
CA GLN A 279 16.00 32.73 -8.90
C GLN A 279 17.30 32.53 -9.69
N PRO A 280 18.44 32.33 -9.00
CA PRO A 280 19.72 32.07 -9.66
C PRO A 280 19.70 30.72 -10.39
N GLN A 281 20.53 30.59 -11.43
CA GLN A 281 20.61 29.35 -12.23
C GLN A 281 20.91 28.09 -11.38
N GLY A 282 21.65 28.24 -10.28
CA GLY A 282 21.94 27.14 -9.36
C GLY A 282 20.68 26.52 -8.73
N VAL A 283 19.67 27.33 -8.40
CA VAL A 283 18.40 26.84 -7.83
C VAL A 283 17.60 26.06 -8.86
N TRP A 284 17.53 26.56 -10.10
CA TRP A 284 16.88 25.86 -11.21
C TRP A 284 17.56 24.54 -11.56
N ARG A 285 18.90 24.51 -11.51
CA ARG A 285 19.66 23.27 -11.69
C ARG A 285 19.37 22.26 -10.58
N GLY A 286 19.31 22.71 -9.32
CA GLY A 286 18.94 21.88 -8.18
C GLY A 286 17.55 21.27 -8.32
N LEU A 287 16.54 22.09 -8.65
CA LEU A 287 15.17 21.61 -8.89
C LEU A 287 15.08 20.55 -9.99
N ARG A 288 15.82 20.71 -11.10
CA ARG A 288 15.86 19.69 -12.15
C ARG A 288 16.48 18.38 -11.67
N LEU A 289 17.56 18.44 -10.91
CA LEU A 289 18.19 17.24 -10.34
C LEU A 289 17.27 16.54 -9.33
N ASP A 290 16.56 17.31 -8.50
CA ASP A 290 15.60 16.77 -7.54
C ASP A 290 14.40 16.12 -8.24
N PHE A 291 13.92 16.71 -9.34
CA PHE A 291 12.87 16.09 -10.18
C PHE A 291 13.33 14.79 -10.86
N VAL A 292 14.55 14.79 -11.41
CA VAL A 292 15.14 13.57 -12.00
C VAL A 292 15.26 12.48 -10.93
N ARG A 293 15.75 12.81 -9.74
CA ARG A 293 15.84 11.87 -8.61
C ARG A 293 14.47 11.29 -8.22
N LEU A 294 13.42 12.09 -8.15
CA LEU A 294 12.06 11.60 -7.88
C LEU A 294 11.55 10.68 -8.98
N THR A 295 11.80 11.02 -10.24
CA THR A 295 11.37 10.22 -11.39
C THR A 295 12.12 8.89 -11.44
N GLU A 296 13.44 8.89 -11.17
CA GLU A 296 14.25 7.69 -11.03
C GLU A 296 13.79 6.81 -9.85
N LEU A 297 13.40 7.41 -8.74
CA LEU A 297 12.84 6.68 -7.60
C LEU A 297 11.51 6.02 -7.97
N VAL A 298 10.60 6.73 -8.65
CA VAL A 298 9.35 6.14 -9.15
C VAL A 298 9.63 4.97 -10.08
N ALA A 299 10.52 5.14 -11.06
CA ALA A 299 10.88 4.08 -12.00
C ALA A 299 11.49 2.86 -11.28
N PHE A 300 12.37 3.08 -10.29
CA PHE A 300 12.95 2.01 -9.48
C PHE A 300 11.89 1.24 -8.68
N VAL A 301 10.91 1.94 -8.12
CA VAL A 301 9.83 1.34 -7.35
C VAL A 301 8.89 0.59 -8.28
N ASP A 302 8.48 1.20 -9.39
CA ASP A 302 7.65 0.54 -10.40
C ASP A 302 8.30 -0.75 -10.92
N GLU A 303 9.61 -0.76 -11.21
CA GLU A 303 10.32 -1.97 -11.63
C GLU A 303 10.20 -3.13 -10.60
N ARG A 304 10.24 -2.82 -9.31
CA ARG A 304 10.21 -3.83 -8.24
C ARG A 304 8.80 -4.24 -7.81
N PHE A 305 7.82 -3.36 -7.94
CA PHE A 305 6.46 -3.56 -7.47
C PHE A 305 5.44 -3.74 -8.61
N SER A 306 5.81 -3.54 -9.88
CA SER A 306 4.93 -3.63 -11.06
C SER A 306 4.16 -4.94 -11.13
N LYS A 307 4.83 -6.08 -10.92
CA LYS A 307 4.17 -7.40 -10.87
C LYS A 307 3.08 -7.43 -9.79
N LEU A 308 3.41 -6.98 -8.59
CA LEU A 308 2.49 -6.97 -7.45
C LEU A 308 1.27 -6.07 -7.75
N ILE A 309 1.52 -4.87 -8.28
CA ILE A 309 0.48 -3.88 -8.64
C ILE A 309 -0.44 -4.43 -9.75
N LEU A 310 0.14 -5.02 -10.79
CA LEU A 310 -0.60 -5.57 -11.92
C LEU A 310 -1.54 -6.70 -11.46
N PHE A 311 -1.03 -7.63 -10.67
CA PHE A 311 -1.81 -8.77 -10.18
C PHE A 311 -2.86 -8.37 -9.13
N SER A 312 -2.57 -7.39 -8.27
CA SER A 312 -3.58 -6.78 -7.36
C SER A 312 -4.73 -6.15 -8.16
N CYS A 313 -4.42 -5.29 -9.12
CA CYS A 313 -5.42 -4.66 -9.97
C CYS A 313 -6.25 -5.68 -10.78
N ALA A 314 -5.60 -6.68 -11.37
CA ALA A 314 -6.28 -7.74 -12.11
C ALA A 314 -7.22 -8.57 -11.21
N ASN A 315 -6.79 -8.85 -9.98
CA ASN A 315 -7.60 -9.56 -9.01
C ASN A 315 -8.85 -8.77 -8.60
N ASP A 316 -8.70 -7.48 -8.31
CA ASP A 316 -9.83 -6.62 -7.94
C ASP A 316 -10.84 -6.52 -9.09
N MET A 317 -10.37 -6.34 -10.34
CA MET A 317 -11.25 -6.33 -11.51
C MET A 317 -11.98 -7.66 -11.71
N PHE A 318 -11.28 -8.78 -11.52
CA PHE A 318 -11.87 -10.11 -11.63
C PHE A 318 -13.00 -10.30 -10.61
N PHE A 319 -12.77 -9.94 -9.35
CA PHE A 319 -13.77 -10.10 -8.30
C PHE A 319 -14.97 -9.17 -8.45
N ILE A 320 -14.76 -7.92 -8.87
CA ILE A 320 -15.86 -7.01 -9.21
C ILE A 320 -16.72 -7.63 -10.33
N THR A 321 -16.10 -8.24 -11.33
CA THR A 321 -16.81 -8.91 -12.43
C THR A 321 -17.61 -10.12 -11.94
N VAL A 322 -17.04 -10.94 -11.06
CA VAL A 322 -17.73 -12.10 -10.46
C VAL A 322 -18.91 -11.65 -9.58
N GLN A 323 -18.74 -10.60 -8.77
CA GLN A 323 -19.81 -10.03 -7.96
C GLN A 323 -20.95 -9.49 -8.84
N LEU A 324 -20.60 -8.78 -9.91
CA LEU A 324 -21.56 -8.26 -10.87
C LEU A 324 -22.32 -9.41 -11.56
N PHE A 325 -21.63 -10.46 -12.00
CA PHE A 325 -22.27 -11.66 -12.54
C PHE A 325 -23.28 -12.28 -11.55
N ASN A 326 -22.87 -12.49 -10.30
CA ASN A 326 -23.73 -13.05 -9.26
C ASN A 326 -24.90 -12.13 -8.86
N SER A 327 -24.84 -10.83 -9.16
CA SER A 327 -25.94 -9.89 -8.89
C SER A 327 -27.05 -9.95 -9.95
N PHE A 328 -26.74 -10.49 -11.13
CA PHE A 328 -27.70 -10.65 -12.23
C PHE A 328 -28.35 -12.05 -12.26
N GLU A 329 -27.83 -13.02 -11.52
CA GLU A 329 -28.48 -14.33 -11.26
C GLU A 329 -29.46 -14.27 -10.09
#